data_AF-A0A2V6YBX9-F1
#
_entry.id   AF-A0A2V6YBX9-F1
#
_cell.length_a   1.000
_cell.length_b   1.000
_cell.length_c   1.000
_cell.angle_alpha   90.00
_cell.angle_beta   90.00
_cell.angle_gamma   90.00
#
_symmetry.space_group_name_H-M   'P 1'
#
loop_
_entity.id
_entity.type
_entity.pdbx_description
1 polymer ?
#
loop_
_entity_poly.entity_id
_entity_poly.type
_entity_poly.pdbx_seq_one_letter_code
_entity_poly.pdbx_strand_id
1 'polypeptide(L)'
;MTMPTRHLSRLDPEEVARAVTAYINTTIMARSHPVQPDDDLELAGLDSMALLKVLLFIEAQFGFWMPDEDLVEENIKTARAMANYICRRGSQP
;
A
#
# COMPACT_ATOMS: atom_id res chain seq x y z
N MET A 1 -15.87 -21.49 5.50
CA MET A 1 -16.07 -20.18 6.16
C MET A 1 -16.01 -19.12 5.09
N THR A 2 -17.17 -18.58 4.74
CA THR A 2 -17.37 -17.61 3.66
C THR A 2 -16.86 -16.24 4.13
N MET A 3 -15.74 -15.77 3.57
CA MET A 3 -15.32 -14.38 3.74
C MET A 3 -16.31 -13.49 2.98
N PRO A 4 -16.80 -12.39 3.57
CA PRO A 4 -17.62 -11.45 2.85
C PRO A 4 -16.73 -10.75 1.83
N THR A 5 -17.02 -10.97 0.55
CA THR A 5 -16.47 -10.20 -0.56
C THR A 5 -16.87 -8.74 -0.35
N ARG A 6 -16.04 -7.97 0.37
CA ARG A 6 -16.19 -6.52 0.46
C ARG A 6 -16.06 -6.00 -0.96
N HIS A 7 -17.10 -5.31 -1.42
CA HIS A 7 -17.15 -4.65 -2.70
C HIS A 7 -15.86 -3.83 -2.93
N LEU A 8 -14.94 -4.34 -3.76
CA LEU A 8 -13.78 -3.62 -4.31
C LEU A 8 -14.19 -2.41 -5.19
N SER A 9 -15.49 -2.15 -5.31
CA SER A 9 -16.11 -1.40 -6.39
C SER A 9 -15.80 0.11 -6.42
N ARG A 10 -15.10 0.69 -5.43
CA ARG A 10 -14.54 2.05 -5.49
C ARG A 10 -13.43 2.24 -4.45
N LEU A 11 -12.28 1.58 -4.59
CA LEU A 11 -11.11 2.00 -3.81
C LEU A 11 -10.71 3.41 -4.28
N ASP A 12 -10.76 4.40 -3.38
CA ASP A 12 -10.27 5.75 -3.66
C ASP A 12 -8.74 5.77 -3.45
N PRO A 13 -7.94 6.17 -4.46
CA PRO A 13 -6.48 6.26 -4.32
C PRO A 13 -6.04 7.12 -3.14
N GLU A 14 -6.79 8.18 -2.81
CA GLU A 14 -6.46 9.06 -1.69
C GLU A 14 -6.67 8.34 -0.34
N GLU A 15 -7.74 7.55 -0.21
CA GLU A 15 -7.98 6.75 1.00
C GLU A 15 -6.94 5.65 1.17
N VAL A 16 -6.61 4.95 0.08
CA VAL A 16 -5.58 3.90 0.10
C VAL A 16 -4.21 4.49 0.45
N ALA A 17 -3.83 5.61 -0.17
CA ALA A 17 -2.56 6.27 0.12
C ALA A 17 -2.47 6.69 1.58
N ARG A 18 -3.53 7.30 2.13
CA ARG A 18 -3.59 7.68 3.56
C ARG A 18 -3.47 6.49 4.49
N ALA A 19 -4.18 5.40 4.20
CA ALA A 19 -4.13 4.19 5.02
C ALA A 19 -2.74 3.55 5.01
N VAL A 20 -2.11 3.45 3.83
CA VAL A 20 -0.75 2.90 3.69
C VAL A 20 0.28 3.79 4.39
N THR A 21 0.23 5.11 4.18
CA THR A 21 1.12 6.05 4.87
C THR A 21 0.95 5.98 6.39
N ALA A 22 -0.29 5.90 6.90
CA ALA A 22 -0.55 5.75 8.32
C ALA A 22 0.02 4.43 8.87
N TYR A 23 -0.14 3.33 8.14
CA TYR A 23 0.43 2.04 8.52
C TYR A 23 1.95 2.08 8.59
N ILE A 24 2.61 2.66 7.57
CA ILE A 24 4.07 2.82 7.54
C ILE A 24 4.55 3.66 8.73
N ASN A 25 3.89 4.79 9.00
CA ASN A 25 4.26 5.68 10.11
C ASN A 25 4.03 5.08 11.50
N THR A 26 3.10 4.14 11.64
CA THR A 26 2.74 3.53 12.93
C THR A 26 3.48 2.23 13.20
N THR A 27 3.78 1.45 12.16
CA THR A 27 4.28 0.08 12.28
C THR A 27 5.75 -0.06 11.90
N ILE A 28 6.26 0.82 11.03
CA ILE A 28 7.60 0.71 10.46
C ILE A 28 8.48 1.87 10.91
N MET A 29 8.04 3.12 10.69
CA MET A 29 8.85 4.29 10.97
C MET A 29 8.92 4.60 12.46
N ALA A 30 10.07 5.11 12.90
CA ALA A 30 10.19 5.71 14.21
C ALA A 30 9.39 7.03 14.26
N ARG A 31 8.80 7.34 15.42
CA ARG A 31 7.96 8.54 15.62
C ARG A 31 8.64 9.87 15.22
N SER A 32 9.97 9.88 15.10
CA SER A 32 10.77 11.05 14.79
C SER A 32 10.86 11.39 13.30
N HIS A 33 10.51 10.46 12.40
CA HIS A 33 10.62 10.66 10.94
C HIS A 33 9.40 10.09 10.22
N PRO A 34 8.25 10.79 10.26
CA PRO A 34 7.09 10.38 9.50
C PRO A 34 7.31 10.59 7.99
N VAL A 35 6.80 9.67 7.19
CA VAL A 35 6.74 9.77 5.72
C VAL A 35 5.40 10.36 5.27
N GLN A 36 5.41 11.06 4.15
CA GLN A 36 4.22 11.54 3.46
C GLN A 36 3.84 10.64 2.27
N PRO A 37 2.62 10.77 1.73
CA PRO A 37 2.15 9.90 0.64
C PRO A 37 2.99 9.95 -0.65
N ASP A 38 3.65 11.08 -0.90
CA ASP A 38 4.50 11.33 -2.07
C ASP A 38 6.00 11.17 -1.78
N ASP A 39 6.38 10.86 -0.54
CA ASP A 39 7.78 10.65 -0.17
C ASP A 39 8.27 9.31 -0.71
N ASP A 40 9.55 9.30 -1.08
CA ASP A 40 10.26 8.09 -1.50
C ASP A 40 10.46 7.17 -0.29
N LEU A 41 9.81 6.01 -0.34
CA LEU A 41 9.80 5.06 0.78
C LEU A 41 11.15 4.39 0.97
N GLU A 42 11.90 4.13 -0.11
CA GLU A 42 13.23 3.53 -0.03
C GLU A 42 14.21 4.50 0.63
N LEU A 43 14.18 5.77 0.23
CA LEU A 43 14.98 6.83 0.86
C LEU A 43 14.57 7.09 2.31
N ALA A 44 13.30 6.87 2.66
CA ALA A 44 12.82 6.94 4.03
C ALA A 44 13.25 5.74 4.90
N GLY A 45 13.86 4.70 4.31
CA GLY A 45 14.34 3.52 5.01
C GLY A 45 13.36 2.36 5.05
N LEU A 46 12.38 2.32 4.14
CA LEU A 46 11.55 1.14 3.93
C LEU A 46 12.39 0.02 3.31
N ASP A 47 12.62 -1.05 4.08
CA ASP A 47 13.34 -2.23 3.61
C ASP A 47 12.39 -3.29 3.01
N SER A 48 12.94 -4.37 2.45
CA SER A 48 12.16 -5.46 1.86
C SER A 48 11.22 -6.14 2.86
N MET A 49 11.57 -6.19 4.15
CA MET A 49 10.72 -6.80 5.19
C MET A 49 9.54 -5.89 5.55
N ALA A 50 9.77 -4.59 5.60
CA ALA A 50 8.75 -3.57 5.79
C ALA A 50 7.79 -3.55 4.59
N LEU A 51 8.30 -3.68 3.37
CA LEU A 51 7.47 -3.80 2.17
C LEU A 51 6.52 -5.00 2.26
N LEU A 52 7.02 -6.19 2.65
CA LEU A 52 6.14 -7.36 2.84
C LEU A 52 5.02 -7.10 3.86
N LYS A 53 5.31 -6.39 4.96
CA LYS A 53 4.28 -6.02 5.94
C LYS A 53 3.23 -5.08 5.34
N VAL A 54 3.65 -4.12 4.52
CA VAL A 54 2.74 -3.22 3.79
C VAL A 54 1.84 -4.01 2.84
N LEU A 55 2.40 -4.98 2.09
CA LEU A 55 1.63 -5.84 1.19
C LEU A 55 0.58 -6.66 1.95
N LEU A 56 0.96 -7.28 3.06
CA LEU A 56 0.03 -8.02 3.93
C LEU A 56 -1.06 -7.11 4.52
N PHE A 57 -0.71 -5.86 4.86
CA PHE A 57 -1.68 -4.87 5.31
C PHE A 57 -2.68 -4.52 4.20
N ILE A 58 -2.20 -4.31 2.98
CA ILE A 58 -3.05 -4.02 1.81
C ILE A 58 -4.01 -5.19 1.55
N GLU A 59 -3.51 -6.42 1.58
CA GLU A 59 -4.32 -7.63 1.43
C GLU A 59 -5.39 -7.72 2.52
N ALA A 60 -5.02 -7.51 3.79
CA ALA A 60 -5.94 -7.62 4.91
C ALA A 60 -7.01 -6.51 4.94
N GLN A 61 -6.64 -5.27 4.55
CA GLN A 61 -7.56 -4.13 4.58
C GLN A 61 -8.44 -4.05 3.33
N PHE A 62 -7.85 -4.26 2.15
CA PHE A 62 -8.49 -4.01 0.87
C PHE A 62 -8.83 -5.28 0.10
N GLY A 63 -8.36 -6.46 0.55
CA GLY A 63 -8.57 -7.72 -0.17
C GLY A 63 -7.80 -7.79 -1.48
N PHE A 64 -6.72 -6.99 -1.61
CA PHE A 64 -5.93 -6.89 -2.82
C PHE A 64 -4.53 -7.48 -2.61
N TRP A 65 -4.12 -8.38 -3.49
CA TRP A 65 -2.77 -8.94 -3.49
C TRP A 65 -1.98 -8.44 -4.70
N MET A 66 -0.81 -7.86 -4.43
CA MET A 66 0.11 -7.40 -5.47
C MET A 66 1.10 -8.53 -5.79
N PRO A 67 1.20 -8.96 -7.06
CA PRO A 67 2.15 -9.99 -7.46
C PRO A 67 3.56 -9.44 -7.52
N ASP A 68 4.53 -10.33 -7.33
CA ASP A 68 5.94 -9.98 -7.30
C ASP A 68 6.42 -9.30 -8.60
N GLU A 69 5.83 -9.65 -9.74
CA GLU A 69 6.13 -9.03 -11.04
C GLU A 69 5.79 -7.53 -11.09
N ASP A 70 4.83 -7.10 -10.29
CA ASP A 70 4.38 -5.71 -10.21
C ASP A 70 5.05 -4.94 -9.04
N LEU A 71 5.91 -5.59 -8.25
CA LEU A 71 6.76 -4.97 -7.21
C LEU A 71 7.98 -4.26 -7.82
N VAL A 72 7.72 -3.41 -8.81
CA VAL A 72 8.72 -2.57 -9.45
C VAL A 72 8.79 -1.20 -8.77
N GLU A 73 9.96 -0.55 -8.81
CA GLU A 73 10.19 0.75 -8.19
C GLU A 73 9.04 1.73 -8.49
N GLU A 74 8.59 1.83 -9.74
CA GLU A 74 7.49 2.72 -10.15
C GLU A 74 6.20 2.55 -9.31
N ASN A 75 5.84 1.32 -8.94
CA ASN A 75 4.62 1.01 -8.21
C ASN A 75 4.79 1.15 -6.68
N ILE A 76 6.00 0.96 -6.17
CA ILE A 76 6.28 0.92 -4.72
C ILE A 76 7.08 2.12 -4.20
N LYS A 77 7.50 3.04 -5.07
CA LYS A 77 8.31 4.22 -4.73
C LYS A 77 7.68 5.08 -3.65
N THR A 78 6.37 5.28 -3.76
CA THR A 78 5.60 6.13 -2.83
C THR A 78 4.30 5.44 -2.44
N ALA A 79 3.71 5.83 -1.30
CA ALA A 79 2.41 5.30 -0.89
C ALA A 79 1.30 5.65 -1.91
N ARG A 80 1.40 6.82 -2.55
CA ARG A 80 0.49 7.22 -3.63
C ARG A 80 0.67 6.36 -4.88
N ALA A 81 1.89 5.97 -5.24
CA ALA A 81 2.11 5.06 -6.36
C ALA A 81 1.43 3.70 -6.14
N MET A 82 1.60 3.13 -4.94
CA MET A 82 0.93 1.88 -4.56
C MET A 82 -0.59 2.01 -4.63
N ALA A 83 -1.12 3.10 -4.07
CA ALA A 83 -2.56 3.36 -4.09
C ALA A 83 -3.12 3.46 -5.51
N ASN A 84 -2.45 4.20 -6.39
CA ASN A 84 -2.83 4.32 -7.79
C ASN A 84 -2.83 2.96 -8.50
N TYR A 85 -1.82 2.14 -8.25
CA TYR A 85 -1.74 0.79 -8.82
C TYR A 85 -2.91 -0.08 -8.33
N ILE A 86 -3.17 -0.11 -7.02
CA ILE A 86 -4.25 -0.90 -6.41
C ILE A 86 -5.60 -0.51 -7.00
N CYS A 87 -5.89 0.79 -7.08
CA CYS A 87 -7.16 1.30 -7.61
C CYS A 87 -7.33 1.03 -9.10
N ARG A 88 -6.25 1.12 -9.90
CA ARG A 88 -6.27 0.79 -11.33
C ARG A 88 -6.60 -0.69 -11.54
N ARG A 89 -5.92 -1.57 -10.81
CA ARG A 89 -6.07 -3.03 -10.99
C ARG A 89 -7.36 -3.58 -10.37
N GLY A 90 -7.81 -3.02 -9.24
CA GLY A 90 -9.11 -3.34 -8.64
C GLY A 90 -10.32 -2.90 -9.49
N SER A 91 -10.10 -2.03 -10.47
CA SER A 91 -11.12 -1.61 -11.45
C SER A 91 -11.15 -2.46 -12.72
N GLN A 92 -10.15 -3.34 -12.92
CA GLN A 92 -10.12 -4.27 -14.06
C GLN A 92 -10.85 -5.57 -13.68
N PRO A 93 -11.80 -6.05 -14.51
CA PRO A 93 -12.62 -7.23 -14.24
C PRO A 93 -11.86 -8.56 -14.32
#